data_AF-A0A1B7W3B6-F1
#
_entry.id   AF-A0A1B7W3B6-F1
#
_cell.length_a   1.000
_cell.length_b   1.000
_cell.length_c   1.000
_cell.angle_alpha   90.00
_cell.angle_beta   90.00
_cell.angle_gamma   90.00
#
_symmetry.space_group_name_H-M   'P 1'
#
loop_
_entity.id
_entity.type
_entity.pdbx_description
1 polymer ?
#
loop_
_entity_poly.entity_id
_entity_poly.type
_entity_poly.pdbx_seq_one_letter_code
_entity_poly.pdbx_strand_id
1 'polypeptide(L)'
;MSGLEMAYLRFDTSSGNRLILETGATESWVVANIRTPELLAEAQGFAVAKEQANGVHFIGVQSDTQAQSFEGFWLLQEVNLP
;
A
#
# COMPACT_ATOMS: atom_id res chain seq x y z
N MET A 1 21.65 10.39 1.93
CA MET A 1 20.51 9.98 1.09
C MET A 1 19.34 9.84 2.04
N SER A 2 18.39 10.77 2.04
CA SER A 2 17.20 10.67 2.90
C SER A 2 16.28 9.64 2.25
N GLY A 3 16.30 8.40 2.72
CA GLY A 3 15.37 7.37 2.27
C GLY A 3 13.95 7.72 2.73
N LEU A 4 12.94 7.31 1.96
CA LEU A 4 11.55 7.42 2.40
C LEU A 4 11.34 6.55 3.65
N GLU A 5 10.88 7.15 4.75
CA GLU A 5 10.46 6.42 5.94
C GLU A 5 9.06 5.85 5.69
N MET A 6 8.98 4.73 4.98
CA MET A 6 7.68 4.12 4.65
C MET A 6 6.94 3.70 5.90
N ALA A 7 5.69 4.15 6.03
CA ALA A 7 4.81 3.79 7.14
C ALA A 7 3.86 2.65 6.72
N TYR A 8 2.96 2.92 5.77
CA TYR A 8 1.98 1.92 5.30
C TYR A 8 1.26 2.34 4.02
N LEU A 9 0.67 1.36 3.32
CA LEU A 9 -0.26 1.58 2.22
C LEU A 9 -1.69 1.67 2.74
N ARG A 10 -2.47 2.62 2.21
CA ARG A 10 -3.88 2.81 2.55
C ARG A 10 -4.72 2.97 1.30
N PHE A 11 -5.85 2.28 1.25
CA PHE A 11 -6.87 2.53 0.24
C PHE A 11 -7.72 3.74 0.67
N ASP A 12 -7.71 4.80 -0.13
CA ASP A 12 -8.40 6.07 0.12
C ASP A 12 -9.57 6.27 -0.84
N THR A 13 -10.79 6.29 -0.29
CA THR A 13 -12.03 6.55 -1.03
C THR A 13 -12.48 8.00 -0.95
N SER A 14 -11.88 8.82 -0.06
CA SER A 14 -12.33 10.20 0.19
C SER A 14 -12.17 11.12 -1.01
N SER A 15 -11.26 10.79 -1.92
CA SER A 15 -10.91 11.62 -3.07
C SER A 15 -10.57 10.77 -4.29
N GLY A 16 -11.49 9.89 -4.69
CA GLY A 16 -11.47 9.25 -6.02
C GLY A 16 -10.77 7.89 -6.10
N ASN A 17 -10.92 7.04 -5.08
CA ASN A 17 -10.42 5.66 -5.02
C ASN A 17 -8.93 5.53 -5.42
N ARG A 18 -8.04 5.66 -4.44
CA ARG A 18 -6.60 5.68 -4.66
C ARG A 18 -5.87 4.79 -3.68
N LEU A 19 -4.74 4.23 -4.09
CA LEU A 19 -3.79 3.61 -3.18
C LEU A 19 -2.74 4.65 -2.81
N ILE A 20 -2.64 4.93 -1.51
CA ILE A 20 -1.74 5.95 -0.94
C ILE A 20 -0.64 5.24 -0.14
N LEU A 21 0.61 5.67 -0.31
CA LEU A 21 1.73 5.32 0.55
C LEU A 21 1.96 6.47 1.53
N GLU A 22 1.76 6.20 2.81
CA GLU A 22 2.13 7.12 3.88
C GLU A 22 3.62 6.97 4.16
N THR A 23 4.34 8.09 4.25
CA THR A 23 5.77 8.15 4.54
C THR A 23 6.04 9.18 5.63
N GLY A 24 6.72 8.76 6.70
CA GLY A 24 6.97 9.58 7.88
C GLY A 24 5.66 10.06 8.54
N ALA A 25 5.71 11.21 9.20
CA ALA A 25 4.56 11.79 9.90
C ALA A 25 3.70 12.73 9.05
N THR A 26 4.18 13.19 7.88
CA THR A 26 3.59 14.35 7.18
C THR A 26 3.47 14.20 5.67
N GLU A 27 3.92 13.09 5.08
CA GLU A 27 3.94 12.94 3.63
C GLU A 27 3.12 11.73 3.18
N SER A 28 2.34 11.94 2.12
CA SER A 28 1.50 10.91 1.50
C SER A 28 1.70 10.94 -0.01
N TRP A 29 1.87 9.77 -0.61
CA TRP A 29 2.14 9.62 -2.05
C TRP A 29 1.06 8.78 -2.72
N VAL A 30 0.52 9.24 -3.85
CA VAL A 30 -0.39 8.42 -4.66
C VAL A 30 0.42 7.37 -5.41
N VAL A 31 0.23 6.10 -5.07
CA VAL A 31 0.88 4.95 -5.74
C VAL A 31 0.09 4.54 -6.97
N ALA A 32 -1.24 4.48 -6.85
CA ALA A 32 -2.12 4.08 -7.95
C ALA A 32 -3.48 4.78 -7.87
N ASN A 33 -4.04 5.11 -9.03
CA ASN A 33 -5.43 5.52 -9.15
C ASN A 33 -6.26 4.29 -9.55
N ILE A 34 -7.34 4.02 -8.81
CA ILE A 34 -8.20 2.87 -9.02
C ILE A 34 -9.35 3.27 -9.94
N ARG A 35 -9.28 2.85 -11.20
CA ARG A 35 -10.13 3.37 -12.29
C ARG A 35 -11.11 2.37 -12.87
N THR A 36 -11.01 1.09 -12.53
CA THR A 36 -11.90 0.05 -13.04
C THR A 36 -12.64 -0.63 -11.88
N PRO A 37 -13.83 -1.20 -12.12
CA PRO A 37 -14.57 -1.95 -11.11
C PRO A 37 -13.77 -3.15 -10.55
N GLU A 38 -12.96 -3.80 -11.38
CA GLU A 38 -12.13 -4.94 -10.98
C GLU A 38 -11.04 -4.49 -10.01
N LEU A 39 -10.29 -3.43 -10.35
CA LEU A 39 -9.29 -2.85 -9.45
C LEU A 39 -9.92 -2.30 -8.16
N LEU A 40 -11.16 -1.82 -8.22
CA LEU A 40 -11.89 -1.38 -7.04
C LEU A 40 -12.18 -2.54 -6.08
N ALA A 41 -12.62 -3.68 -6.62
CA ALA A 41 -12.85 -4.88 -5.82
C ALA A 41 -11.53 -5.39 -5.20
N GLU A 42 -10.43 -5.38 -5.95
CA GLU A 42 -9.10 -5.76 -5.44
C GLU A 42 -8.62 -4.82 -4.32
N ALA A 43 -8.77 -3.50 -4.50
CA ALA A 43 -8.37 -2.51 -3.49
C ALA A 43 -9.19 -2.64 -2.19
N GLN A 44 -10.48 -2.95 -2.30
CA GLN A 44 -11.33 -3.24 -1.15
C GLN A 44 -10.91 -4.54 -0.46
N GLY A 45 -10.64 -5.59 -1.24
CA GLY A 45 -10.13 -6.87 -0.73
C GLY A 45 -8.81 -6.71 0.02
N PHE A 46 -7.89 -5.89 -0.52
CA PHE A 46 -6.64 -5.52 0.15
C PHE A 46 -6.91 -4.83 1.50
N ALA A 47 -7.79 -3.84 1.55
CA ALA A 47 -8.10 -3.12 2.78
C ALA A 47 -8.67 -4.04 3.88
N VAL A 48 -9.60 -4.93 3.50
CA VAL A 48 -10.17 -5.93 4.42
C VAL A 48 -9.11 -6.92 4.91
N ALA A 49 -8.27 -7.45 4.01
CA ALA A 49 -7.22 -8.38 4.38
C ALA A 49 -6.19 -7.73 5.32
N LYS A 50 -5.83 -6.47 5.06
CA LYS A 50 -4.93 -5.69 5.91
C LYS A 50 -5.50 -5.49 7.32
N GLU A 51 -6.79 -5.17 7.42
CA GLU A 51 -7.47 -5.03 8.72
C GLU A 51 -7.45 -6.36 9.50
N GLN A 52 -7.80 -7.48 8.85
CA GLN A 52 -7.76 -8.81 9.46
C GLN A 52 -6.35 -9.23 9.90
N ALA A 53 -5.31 -8.70 9.25
CA ALA A 53 -3.92 -8.90 9.60
C ALA A 53 -3.40 -7.89 10.65
N ASN A 54 -4.28 -7.14 11.33
CA ASN A 54 -3.93 -6.09 12.29
C ASN A 54 -2.98 -5.03 11.70
N GLY A 55 -3.29 -4.59 10.48
CA GLY A 55 -2.54 -3.55 9.77
C GLY A 55 -1.27 -4.05 9.06
N VAL A 56 -0.87 -5.30 9.26
CA VAL A 56 0.35 -5.87 8.66
C VAL A 56 0.14 -6.18 7.18
N HIS A 57 1.08 -5.73 6.35
CA HIS A 57 1.08 -5.95 4.90
C HIS A 57 2.50 -5.75 4.36
N PHE A 58 2.72 -6.00 3.06
CA PHE A 58 4.02 -5.82 2.45
C PHE A 58 3.95 -5.25 1.04
N ILE A 59 5.06 -4.67 0.58
CA ILE A 59 5.30 -4.34 -0.83
C ILE A 59 6.37 -5.29 -1.35
N GLY A 60 6.05 -6.06 -2.39
CA GLY A 60 7.02 -6.88 -3.09
C GLY A 60 7.70 -6.08 -4.20
N VAL A 61 9.02 -6.15 -4.28
CA VAL A 61 9.83 -5.51 -5.32
C VAL A 61 10.27 -6.57 -6.32
N GLN A 62 10.04 -6.30 -7.60
CA GLN A 62 10.50 -7.14 -8.71
C GLN A 62 11.40 -6.30 -9.61
N SER A 63 12.40 -6.92 -10.23
CA SER A 63 13.31 -6.25 -11.18
C SER A 63 12.57 -5.72 -12.41
N ASP A 64 11.53 -6.45 -12.84
CA ASP A 64 10.68 -6.15 -13.97
C ASP A 64 9.37 -6.96 -13.89
N THR A 65 8.45 -6.74 -14.84
CA THR A 65 7.11 -7.33 -14.84
C THR A 65 7.07 -8.83 -15.18
N GLN A 66 8.16 -9.41 -15.70
CA GLN A 66 8.27 -10.81 -16.07
C GLN A 66 9.11 -11.63 -15.07
N ALA A 67 9.69 -10.98 -14.07
CA ALA A 67 10.49 -11.63 -13.04
C ALA A 67 9.65 -12.66 -12.25
N GLN A 68 10.19 -13.88 -12.11
CA GLN A 68 9.51 -14.97 -11.38
C GLN A 68 9.77 -14.93 -9.87
N SER A 69 10.77 -14.17 -9.44
CA SER A 69 11.16 -13.99 -8.03
C SER A 69 11.05 -12.53 -7.61
N PHE A 70 10.84 -12.32 -6.31
CA PHE A 70 10.95 -11.00 -5.71
C PHE A 70 12.42 -10.70 -5.36
N GLU A 71 12.86 -9.49 -5.67
CA GLU A 71 14.16 -8.95 -5.26
C GLU A 71 14.16 -8.51 -3.79
N GLY A 72 12.97 -8.25 -3.24
CA GLY A 72 12.83 -7.89 -1.84
C GLY A 72 11.40 -7.61 -1.44
N PHE A 73 11.22 -7.42 -0.13
CA PHE A 73 9.96 -7.07 0.47
C PHE A 73 10.17 -5.94 1.48
N TRP A 74 9.28 -4.95 1.44
CA TRP A 74 9.10 -4.03 2.56
C TRP A 74 7.93 -4.50 3.39
N LEU A 75 8.19 -4.86 4.65
CA LEU A 75 7.15 -5.19 5.62
C LEU A 75 6.68 -3.90 6.29
N LEU A 76 5.37 -3.68 6.30
CA LEU A 76 4.73 -2.46 6.78
C LEU A 76 3.63 -2.81 7.78
N GLN A 77 3.36 -1.89 8.70
CA GLN A 77 2.24 -2.03 9.62
C GLN A 77 1.58 -0.66 9.86
N GLU A 78 0.29 -0.57 9.59
CA GLU A 78 -0.51 0.56 10.06
C GLU A 78 -0.80 0.40 11.55
N VAL A 79 -0.30 1.31 12.36
CA VAL A 79 -0.52 1.32 13.81
C VAL A 79 -1.62 2.33 14.11
N ASN A 80 -2.79 1.83 14.52
CA ASN A 80 -3.86 2.66 15.04
C ASN A 80 -3.54 2.97 16.51
N LEU A 81 -2.99 4.16 16.75
CA LEU A 81 -2.77 4.66 18.11
C LEU A 81 -4.11 5.15 18.69
N PRO A 82 -4.44 4.79 19.94
CA PRO A 82 -5.66 5.23 20.62
C PRO A 82 -5.67 6.74 20.93
#